data_AF-A0A7S4MLL4-F1
#
_entry.id   AF-A0A7S4MLL4-F1
#
_cell.length_a   1.000
_cell.length_b   1.000
_cell.length_c   1.000
_cell.angle_alpha   90.00
_cell.angle_beta   90.00
_cell.angle_gamma   90.00
#
_symmetry.space_group_name_H-M   'P 1'
#
loop_
_entity.id
_entity.type
_entity.pdbx_description
1 polymer ?
#
loop_
_entity_poly.entity_id
_entity_poly.type
_entity_poly.pdbx_seq_one_letter_code
_entity_poly.pdbx_strand_id
1 'polypeptide(L)'
;TPNPDVLCNQHIKAESLPKYVRETFGINKVATGHYARKISCTDQSGRTYYKLLSGVDQNKDQAYFLCQLTQQQLNHLEFPLGNHTKERVRVIAKDLGLDFLLQKRESMGVCFVGKRRS
;
A
#
# COMPACT_ATOMS: atom_id res chain seq x y z
N THR A 1 -4.21 21.19 8.62
CA THR A 1 -4.44 20.11 9.60
C THR A 1 -3.59 18.92 9.22
N PRO A 2 -2.71 18.38 10.10
CA PRO A 2 -1.87 17.21 9.76
C PRO A 2 -2.75 15.97 9.49
N ASN A 3 -2.37 15.17 8.49
CA ASN A 3 -3.09 13.95 8.12
C ASN A 3 -2.41 12.73 8.79
N PRO A 4 -3.00 12.15 9.85
CA PRO A 4 -2.39 11.05 10.61
C PRO A 4 -2.19 9.78 9.78
N ASP A 5 -2.95 9.57 8.70
CA ASP A 5 -2.78 8.41 7.82
C ASP A 5 -1.50 8.46 6.99
N VAL A 6 -1.09 9.66 6.58
CA VAL A 6 0.17 9.87 5.85
C VAL A 6 1.36 9.55 6.76
N LEU A 7 1.32 10.03 8.00
CA LEU A 7 2.35 9.75 9.01
C LEU A 7 2.39 8.26 9.40
N CYS A 8 1.23 7.61 9.52
CA CYS A 8 1.15 6.18 9.80
C CYS A 8 1.75 5.34 8.67
N ASN A 9 1.40 5.65 7.42
CA ASN A 9 1.95 4.93 6.27
C ASN A 9 3.47 5.08 6.21
N GLN A 10 3.99 6.28 6.49
CA GLN A 10 5.42 6.56 6.52
C GLN A 10 6.16 5.79 7.62
N HIS A 11 5.73 5.90 8.88
CA HIS A 11 6.52 5.39 10.01
C HIS A 11 6.19 3.94 10.40
N ILE A 12 4.95 3.51 10.24
CA ILE A 12 4.53 2.17 10.67
C ILE A 12 4.61 1.20 9.50
N LYS A 13 3.82 1.45 8.44
CA LYS A 13 3.68 0.48 7.33
C LYS A 13 4.90 0.42 6.41
N ALA A 14 5.60 1.53 6.24
CA ALA A 14 6.71 1.62 5.29
C ALA A 14 8.11 1.58 5.93
N GLU A 15 8.20 1.72 7.26
CA GLU A 15 9.49 1.74 7.96
C GLU A 15 9.57 0.63 9.01
N SER A 16 8.73 0.66 10.04
CA SER A 16 8.79 -0.30 11.15
C SER A 16 8.49 -1.74 10.71
N LEU A 17 7.45 -1.94 9.90
CA LEU A 17 7.08 -3.28 9.42
C LEU A 17 8.12 -3.89 8.47
N PRO A 18 8.61 -3.20 7.40
CA PRO A 18 9.66 -3.76 6.55
C PRO A 18 10.98 -4.00 7.27
N LYS A 19 11.29 -3.22 8.32
CA LYS A 19 12.46 -3.47 9.17
C LYS A 19 12.29 -4.78 9.96
N TYR A 20 11.19 -4.91 10.70
CA TYR A 20 10.89 -6.12 11.49
C TYR A 20 10.87 -7.39 10.64
N VAL A 21 10.22 -7.34 9.48
CA VAL A 21 10.10 -8.49 8.57
C VAL A 21 11.46 -8.94 8.04
N ARG A 22 12.35 -7.99 7.75
CA ARG A 22 13.71 -8.28 7.30
C ARG A 22 14.55 -8.89 8.42
N GLU A 23 14.51 -8.29 9.60
CA GLU A 23 15.30 -8.73 10.76
C GLU A 23 14.85 -10.10 11.27
N THR A 24 13.54 -10.39 11.21
CA THR A 24 12.96 -11.62 11.77
C THR A 24 12.90 -12.76 10.75
N PHE A 25 12.61 -12.46 9.48
CA PHE A 25 12.32 -13.49 8.46
C PHE A 25 13.25 -13.42 7.25
N GLY A 26 14.18 -12.45 7.17
CA GLY A 26 15.06 -12.29 6.01
C GLY A 26 14.34 -11.85 4.72
N ILE A 27 13.09 -11.40 4.83
CA ILE A 27 12.27 -11.01 3.68
C ILE A 27 12.54 -9.55 3.30
N ASN A 28 12.79 -9.30 2.02
CA ASN A 28 13.23 -7.99 1.51
C ASN A 28 12.09 -7.07 1.05
N LYS A 29 10.87 -7.61 0.90
CA LYS A 29 9.72 -6.89 0.34
C LYS A 29 8.43 -7.21 1.09
N VAL A 30 7.57 -6.21 1.23
CA VAL A 30 6.26 -6.29 1.87
C VAL A 30 5.20 -5.83 0.89
N ALA A 31 4.24 -6.71 0.57
CA ALA A 31 3.08 -6.34 -0.22
C ALA A 31 2.00 -5.71 0.67
N THR A 32 1.37 -4.65 0.18
CA THR A 32 0.28 -3.98 0.89
C THR A 32 -0.96 -3.89 0.00
N GLY A 33 -2.14 -3.80 0.62
CA GLY A 33 -3.42 -3.64 -0.09
C GLY A 33 -3.69 -2.23 -0.60
N HIS A 34 -2.67 -1.38 -0.76
CA HIS A 34 -2.89 -0.03 -1.27
C HIS A 34 -3.16 -0.03 -2.77
N TYR A 35 -4.16 0.75 -3.19
CA TYR A 35 -4.47 1.01 -4.59
C TYR A 35 -3.56 2.14 -5.09
N ALA A 36 -2.29 1.82 -5.28
CA ALA A 36 -1.28 2.70 -5.86
C ALA A 36 -0.34 1.86 -6.72
N ARG A 37 0.37 2.48 -7.67
CA ARG A 37 1.31 1.77 -8.54
C ARG A 37 2.73 2.24 -8.28
N LYS A 38 3.68 1.32 -8.43
CA LYS A 38 5.12 1.60 -8.36
C LYS A 38 5.74 1.16 -9.67
N ILE A 39 6.54 2.03 -10.29
CA ILE A 39 7.39 1.67 -11.42
C ILE A 39 8.85 1.87 -11.05
N SER A 40 9.70 0.98 -11.55
CA SER A 40 11.15 1.09 -11.45
C SER A 40 11.66 1.82 -12.69
N CYS A 41 12.50 2.81 -12.48
CA CYS A 41 13.18 3.57 -13.53
C CYS A 41 14.69 3.49 -13.28
N THR A 42 15.47 3.57 -14.34
CA THR A 42 16.93 3.64 -14.27
C THR A 42 17.37 4.93 -14.90
N ASP A 43 18.23 5.69 -14.21
CA ASP A 43 18.79 6.91 -14.77
C ASP A 43 19.99 6.63 -15.70
N GLN A 44 20.51 7.69 -16.32
CA GLN A 44 21.66 7.60 -17.23
C GLN A 44 22.95 7.13 -16.52
N SER A 45 23.02 7.21 -15.19
CA SER A 45 24.14 6.73 -14.39
C SER A 45 24.00 5.27 -13.97
N GLY A 46 22.91 4.59 -14.35
CA GLY A 46 22.62 3.21 -13.97
C GLY A 46 21.96 3.07 -12.60
N ARG A 47 21.60 4.17 -11.93
CA ARG A 47 20.95 4.13 -10.63
C ARG A 47 19.45 3.89 -10.79
N THR A 48 18.95 2.88 -10.08
CA THR A 48 17.51 2.58 -10.02
C THR A 48 16.81 3.49 -9.01
N TYR A 49 15.67 4.04 -9.43
CA TYR A 49 14.76 4.82 -8.59
C TYR A 49 13.31 4.42 -8.89
N TYR A 50 12.42 4.71 -7.95
CA TYR A 50 11.02 4.31 -8.00
C TYR A 50 10.14 5.54 -8.14
N LYS A 51 9.16 5.45 -9.05
CA LYS A 51 8.07 6.43 -9.14
C LYS A 51 6.81 5.83 -8.56
N LEU A 52 6.16 6.59 -7.70
CA LEU A 52 4.80 6.31 -7.23
C LEU A 52 3.82 6.90 -8.25
N LEU A 53 2.84 6.10 -8.64
CA LEU A 53 1.81 6.44 -9.61
C LEU A 53 0.43 6.20 -8.97
N SER A 54 -0.56 6.97 -9.41
CA SER A 54 -1.96 6.72 -9.07
C SER A 54 -2.40 5.31 -9.46
N GLY A 55 -3.24 4.70 -8.63
CA GLY A 55 -3.93 3.47 -8.95
C GLY A 55 -4.77 3.59 -10.23
N VAL A 56 -5.05 2.47 -10.88
CA VAL A 56 -5.96 2.43 -12.06
C VAL A 56 -7.39 2.82 -11.66
N ASP A 57 -7.79 2.47 -10.44
CA ASP A 57 -9.07 2.86 -9.86
C ASP A 57 -8.96 4.24 -9.21
N GLN A 58 -9.44 5.28 -9.90
CA GLN A 58 -9.38 6.65 -9.39
C GLN A 58 -10.23 6.85 -8.12
N ASN A 59 -11.32 6.09 -7.95
CA ASN A 59 -12.18 6.20 -6.76
C ASN A 59 -11.53 5.57 -5.53
N LYS A 60 -10.56 4.69 -5.73
CA LYS A 60 -9.81 4.02 -4.67
C LYS A 60 -8.35 4.44 -4.62
N ASP A 61 -7.90 5.39 -5.44
CA ASP A 61 -6.50 5.79 -5.51
C ASP A 61 -5.99 6.23 -4.13
N GLN A 62 -4.91 5.58 -3.69
CA GLN A 62 -4.29 5.82 -2.39
C GLN A 62 -2.88 6.38 -2.53
N ALA A 63 -2.43 6.73 -3.75
CA ALA A 63 -1.11 7.33 -3.98
C ALA A 63 -0.89 8.60 -3.15
N TYR A 64 -1.95 9.41 -2.92
CA TYR A 64 -1.86 10.59 -2.06
C TYR A 64 -1.40 10.27 -0.63
N PHE A 65 -1.90 9.18 -0.04
CA PHE A 65 -1.51 8.78 1.32
C PHE A 65 -0.10 8.19 1.42
N LEU A 66 0.53 7.95 0.27
CA LEU A 66 1.87 7.37 0.14
C LEU A 66 2.87 8.40 -0.41
N CYS A 67 2.47 9.66 -0.59
CA CYS A 67 3.28 10.67 -1.27
C CYS A 67 4.57 11.06 -0.51
N GLN A 68 4.61 10.81 0.81
CA GLN A 68 5.79 11.10 1.66
C GLN A 68 6.77 9.92 1.77
N LEU A 69 6.54 8.83 1.02
CA LEU A 69 7.44 7.69 1.05
C LEU A 69 8.79 8.02 0.41
N THR A 70 9.87 7.61 1.08
CA THR A 70 11.22 7.72 0.55
C THR A 70 11.51 6.63 -0.48
N GLN A 71 12.56 6.83 -1.28
CA GLN A 71 13.02 5.82 -2.26
C GLN A 71 13.38 4.49 -1.60
N GLN A 72 13.97 4.53 -0.41
CA GLN A 72 14.29 3.34 0.37
C GLN A 72 13.02 2.60 0.81
N GLN A 73 11.99 3.33 1.25
CA GLN A 73 10.71 2.74 1.63
C GLN A 73 10.00 2.12 0.41
N LEU A 74 9.96 2.82 -0.73
CA LEU A 74 9.38 2.32 -1.98
C LEU A 74 10.10 1.07 -2.51
N ASN A 75 11.41 0.95 -2.29
CA ASN A 75 12.19 -0.24 -2.65
C ASN A 75 11.66 -1.52 -1.97
N HIS A 76 11.15 -1.38 -0.75
CA HIS A 76 10.70 -2.51 0.08
C HIS A 76 9.20 -2.75 0.04
N LEU A 77 8.41 -1.89 -0.61
CA LEU A 77 6.96 -2.01 -0.68
C LEU A 77 6.49 -2.49 -2.05
N GLU A 78 5.51 -3.38 -2.08
CA GLU A 78 4.81 -3.79 -3.29
C GLU A 78 3.32 -3.47 -3.20
N PHE A 79 2.70 -3.13 -4.34
CA PHE A 79 1.30 -2.71 -4.44
C PHE A 79 0.53 -3.55 -5.48
N PRO A 80 0.18 -4.81 -5.16
CA PRO A 80 -0.44 -5.72 -6.13
C PRO A 80 -1.80 -5.23 -6.65
N LEU A 81 -2.53 -4.43 -5.85
CA LEU A 81 -3.86 -3.94 -6.21
C LEU A 81 -3.83 -2.70 -7.12
N GLY A 82 -2.67 -2.07 -7.33
CA GLY A 82 -2.56 -0.83 -8.08
C GLY A 82 -3.06 -0.89 -9.53
N ASN A 83 -3.02 -2.07 -10.14
CA ASN A 83 -3.44 -2.31 -11.53
C ASN A 83 -4.89 -2.84 -11.64
N HIS A 84 -5.64 -2.90 -10.54
CA HIS A 84 -6.98 -3.46 -10.53
C HIS A 84 -8.00 -2.46 -10.00
N THR A 85 -9.21 -2.52 -10.54
CA THR A 85 -10.38 -1.87 -9.93
C THR A 85 -10.87 -2.68 -8.74
N LYS A 86 -11.55 -2.03 -7.81
CA LYS A 86 -12.13 -2.72 -6.66
C LYS A 86 -13.07 -3.84 -7.08
N GLU A 87 -13.86 -3.60 -8.12
CA GLU A 87 -14.77 -4.58 -8.70
C GLU A 87 -13.99 -5.79 -9.22
N ARG A 88 -12.87 -5.56 -9.93
CA ARG A 88 -12.03 -6.65 -10.43
C ARG A 88 -11.42 -7.45 -9.29
N VAL A 89 -10.96 -6.79 -8.23
CA VAL A 89 -10.43 -7.47 -7.03
C VAL A 89 -11.51 -8.32 -6.36
N ARG A 90 -12.77 -7.88 -6.33
CA ARG A 90 -13.89 -8.68 -5.81
C ARG A 90 -14.18 -9.91 -6.65
N VAL A 91 -14.11 -9.79 -7.98
CA VAL A 91 -14.25 -10.93 -8.89
C VAL A 91 -13.12 -11.94 -8.64
N ILE A 92 -11.87 -11.48 -8.58
CA ILE A 92 -10.71 -12.34 -8.27
C ILE A 92 -10.89 -13.05 -6.92
N ALA A 93 -11.37 -12.33 -5.89
CA ALA A 93 -11.60 -12.93 -4.58
C ALA A 93 -12.68 -14.03 -4.64
N LYS A 94 -13.77 -13.81 -5.38
CA LYS A 94 -14.82 -14.81 -5.60
C LYS A 94 -14.29 -16.03 -6.35
N ASP A 95 -13.52 -15.82 -7.42
CA ASP A 95 -12.94 -16.90 -8.22
C ASP A 95 -11.97 -17.77 -7.40
N LEU A 96 -11.34 -17.19 -6.37
CA LEU A 96 -10.46 -17.88 -5.42
C LEU A 96 -11.19 -18.50 -4.21
N GLY A 97 -12.53 -18.43 -4.15
CA GLY A 97 -13.32 -18.93 -3.01
C GLY A 97 -13.16 -18.10 -1.74
N LEU A 98 -12.75 -16.83 -1.85
CA LEU A 98 -12.58 -15.89 -0.74
C LEU A 98 -13.81 -15.00 -0.54
N ASP A 99 -15.02 -15.52 -0.80
CA ASP A 99 -16.29 -14.79 -0.74
C ASP A 99 -16.55 -14.12 0.61
N PHE A 100 -16.03 -14.69 1.71
CA PHE A 100 -16.14 -14.10 3.04
C PHE A 100 -15.51 -12.70 3.12
N LEU A 101 -14.52 -12.38 2.27
CA LEU A 101 -13.92 -11.05 2.18
C LEU A 101 -14.88 -10.02 1.58
N LEU A 102 -15.85 -10.45 0.76
CA LEU A 102 -16.86 -9.57 0.15
C LEU A 102 -17.86 -9.05 1.18
N GLN A 103 -18.09 -9.82 2.24
CA GLN A 103 -18.99 -9.46 3.35
C GLN A 103 -18.33 -8.53 4.36
N LYS A 104 -16.99 -8.41 4.33
CA LYS A 104 -16.24 -7.55 5.25
C LYS A 104 -16.37 -6.10 4.84
N ARG A 105 -16.85 -5.24 5.75
CA ARG A 105 -16.87 -3.79 5.54
C ARG A 105 -15.44 -3.27 5.39
N GLU A 106 -15.26 -2.33 4.47
CA GLU A 106 -13.99 -1.63 4.33
C GLU A 106 -13.68 -0.84 5.62
N SER A 107 -12.42 -0.89 6.04
CA SER A 107 -11.94 -0.06 7.13
C SER A 107 -11.92 1.39 6.66
N MET A 108 -12.84 2.20 7.21
CA MET A 108 -12.89 3.65 7.05
C MET A 108 -12.47 4.28 8.38
N GLY A 109 -11.45 5.15 8.37
CA GLY A 109 -10.93 5.84 9.56
C GLY A 109 -9.39 5.89 9.62
N VAL A 110 -8.87 6.60 10.62
CA VAL A 110 -7.43 6.75 10.84
C VAL A 110 -6.78 5.40 11.13
N CYS A 111 -5.71 5.09 10.41
CA CYS A 111 -5.00 3.82 10.50
C CYS A 111 -4.53 3.57 11.95
N PHE A 112 -4.89 2.40 12.49
CA PHE A 112 -4.62 1.95 13.88
C PHE A 112 -5.34 2.68 15.02
N VAL A 113 -6.16 3.70 14.74
CA VAL A 113 -7.08 4.26 15.73
C VAL A 113 -8.46 3.65 15.47
N GLY A 114 -8.93 2.79 16.37
CA GLY A 114 -10.28 2.22 16.28
C GLY A 114 -11.36 3.31 16.19
N LYS A 115 -12.57 2.95 15.74
CA LYS A 115 -13.70 3.88 15.74
C LYS A 115 -13.85 4.50 17.14
N ARG A 116 -13.82 5.83 17.24
CA ARG A 116 -14.19 6.53 18.48
C ARG A 116 -15.58 6.03 18.87
N ARG A 117 -15.71 5.46 20.06
CA ARG A 117 -17.00 5.31 20.73
C ARG A 117 -17.41 6.73 21.14
N SER A 118 -18.34 7.32 20.38
CA SER A 118 -19.14 8.47 20.82
C SER A 118 -20.35 7.95 21.56
#